data_AF-A0A1M3NHZ7-F1
#
_entry.id   AF-A0A1M3NHZ7-F1
#
_cell.length_a   1.000
_cell.length_b   1.000
_cell.length_c   1.000
_cell.angle_alpha   90.00
_cell.angle_beta   90.00
_cell.angle_gamma   90.00
#
_symmetry.space_group_name_H-M   'P 1'
#
loop_
_entity.id
_entity.type
_entity.pdbx_description
1 polymer ?
#
loop_
_entity_poly.entity_id
_entity_poly.type
_entity_poly.pdbx_seq_one_letter_code
_entity_poly.pdbx_strand_id
1 'polypeptide(L)'
;MRSDEDPAEIAAQLGLEIGTVKGRFRAADLSPVSILSAVVAGEGFGRPRLSGLAYLGLSLGCFLIGFEMLTSGRLAYVIVPFVPIFAICGAWLLVVGQPEAVPRPQKVPRWARLGLGLCLAIGVALGIAADAVLLFG
;
A
#
# COMPACT_ATOMS: atom_id res chain seq x y z
N MET A 1 6.96 18.22 -53.16
CA MET A 1 6.81 17.08 -52.25
C MET A 1 6.96 17.64 -50.83
N ARG A 2 5.83 17.99 -50.19
CA ARG A 2 5.72 18.27 -48.73
C ARG A 2 6.01 16.96 -47.99
N SER A 3 6.54 16.91 -46.78
CA SER A 3 6.37 17.74 -45.58
C SER A 3 7.63 17.48 -44.73
N ASP A 4 8.32 18.46 -44.16
CA ASP A 4 7.98 19.05 -42.85
C ASP A 4 7.52 17.98 -41.84
N GLU A 5 8.34 16.95 -41.58
CA GLU A 5 8.20 16.16 -40.35
C GLU A 5 8.85 16.96 -39.22
N ASP A 6 7.99 17.57 -38.41
CA ASP A 6 8.35 18.29 -37.20
C ASP A 6 9.11 17.31 -36.27
N PRO A 7 10.29 17.65 -35.73
CA PRO A 7 10.99 16.79 -34.76
C PRO A 7 10.11 16.41 -33.55
N ALA A 8 9.01 17.12 -33.29
CA ALA A 8 7.97 16.74 -32.33
C ALA A 8 7.21 15.46 -32.70
N GLU A 9 7.00 15.18 -33.99
CA GLU A 9 6.24 14.02 -34.48
C GLU A 9 7.09 12.73 -34.41
N ILE A 10 8.40 12.87 -34.63
CA ILE A 10 9.40 11.79 -34.45
C ILE A 10 9.55 11.45 -32.96
N ALA A 11 9.53 12.46 -32.07
CA ALA A 11 9.53 12.24 -30.62
C ALA A 11 8.26 11.54 -30.12
N ALA A 12 7.10 11.84 -30.72
CA ALA A 12 5.84 11.16 -30.45
C ALA A 12 5.84 9.69 -30.92
N GLN A 13 6.43 9.38 -32.08
CA GLN A 13 6.57 8.01 -32.57
C GLN A 13 7.60 7.17 -31.80
N LEU A 14 8.66 7.78 -31.27
CA LEU A 14 9.68 7.11 -30.45
C LEU A 14 9.25 6.87 -29.00
N GLY A 15 8.01 7.19 -28.64
CA GLY A 15 7.48 6.98 -27.29
C GLY A 15 8.19 7.82 -26.22
N LEU A 16 8.81 8.93 -26.63
CA LEU A 16 9.41 9.93 -25.75
C LEU A 16 8.34 10.93 -25.30
N GLU A 17 7.19 10.43 -24.80
CA GLU A 17 6.39 11.21 -23.83
C GLU A 17 7.16 11.26 -22.50
N ILE A 18 8.28 11.96 -22.53
CA ILE A 18 8.90 12.53 -21.36
C ILE A 18 7.90 13.56 -20.84
N GLY A 19 7.29 13.26 -19.69
CA GLY A 19 6.79 14.33 -18.83
C GLY A 19 5.33 14.33 -18.44
N THR A 20 4.64 13.19 -18.32
CA THR A 20 3.40 13.20 -17.52
C THR A 20 3.11 11.94 -16.71
N VAL A 21 4.12 11.33 -16.08
CA VAL A 21 3.84 10.59 -14.84
C VAL A 21 3.72 11.60 -13.69
N LYS A 22 2.70 12.47 -13.77
CA LYS A 22 2.20 13.14 -12.58
C LYS A 22 1.69 12.02 -11.68
N GLY A 23 2.53 11.60 -10.72
CA GLY A 23 2.23 10.61 -9.70
C GLY A 23 0.95 11.00 -8.96
N ARG A 24 -0.19 10.57 -9.51
CA ARG A 24 -1.47 10.63 -8.85
C ARG A 24 -1.40 9.58 -7.76
N PHE A 25 -1.34 10.03 -6.51
CA PHE A 25 -1.81 9.20 -5.41
C PHE A 25 -3.24 8.81 -5.76
N ARG A 26 -3.45 7.57 -6.19
CA ARG A 26 -4.80 7.10 -6.47
C ARG A 26 -5.35 6.68 -5.12
N ALA A 27 -6.53 7.18 -4.75
CA ALA A 27 -7.25 6.67 -3.58
C ALA A 27 -7.44 5.14 -3.63
N ALA A 28 -7.37 4.54 -4.84
CA ALA A 28 -7.32 3.09 -5.06
C ALA A 28 -6.14 2.39 -4.37
N ASP A 29 -5.01 3.07 -4.17
CA ASP A 29 -3.81 2.54 -3.52
C ASP A 29 -4.03 2.26 -2.03
N LEU A 30 -5.08 2.82 -1.42
CA LEU A 30 -5.47 2.62 -0.02
C LEU A 30 -6.47 1.48 0.19
N SER A 31 -6.92 0.82 -0.88
CA SER A 31 -7.88 -0.28 -0.77
C SER A 31 -7.22 -1.56 -0.24
N PRO A 32 -7.96 -2.45 0.43
CA PRO A 32 -7.45 -3.79 0.76
C PRO A 32 -7.05 -4.58 -0.49
N VAL A 33 -7.71 -4.31 -1.61
CA VAL A 33 -7.50 -4.95 -2.91
C VAL A 33 -6.13 -4.59 -3.48
N SER A 34 -5.63 -3.37 -3.30
CA SER A 34 -4.30 -2.97 -3.78
C SER A 34 -3.17 -3.66 -3.01
N ILE A 35 -3.32 -3.91 -1.71
CA ILE A 35 -2.35 -4.71 -0.94
C ILE A 35 -2.32 -6.14 -1.49
N LEU A 36 -3.50 -6.73 -1.69
CA LEU A 36 -3.60 -8.09 -2.23
C LEU A 36 -3.06 -8.18 -3.65
N SER A 37 -3.35 -7.21 -4.53
CA SER A 37 -2.80 -7.19 -5.88
C SER A 37 -1.29 -6.97 -5.88
N ALA A 38 -0.76 -6.15 -4.96
CA ALA A 38 0.68 -5.95 -4.80
C ALA A 38 1.40 -7.23 -4.35
N VAL A 39 0.77 -8.05 -3.50
CA VAL A 39 1.33 -9.33 -3.05
C VAL A 39 1.17 -10.43 -4.11
N VAL A 40 -0.05 -10.61 -4.64
CA VAL A 40 -0.44 -11.73 -5.52
C VAL A 40 -0.07 -11.45 -6.98
N ALA A 41 -0.56 -10.34 -7.53
CA ALA A 41 -0.32 -9.96 -8.93
C ALA A 41 1.08 -9.36 -9.13
N GLY A 42 1.66 -8.80 -8.06
CA GLY A 42 2.94 -8.12 -8.14
C GLY A 42 2.84 -6.79 -8.86
N GLU A 43 1.75 -6.07 -8.62
CA GLU A 43 1.57 -4.69 -9.01
C GLU A 43 2.32 -3.79 -8.01
N GLY A 44 3.11 -2.85 -8.50
CA GLY A 44 3.75 -1.86 -7.63
C GLY A 44 2.74 -0.82 -7.17
N PHE A 45 3.01 -0.14 -6.06
CA PHE A 45 2.28 1.08 -5.69
C PHE A 45 2.77 2.27 -6.52
N GLY A 46 1.89 3.21 -6.86
CA GLY A 46 2.30 4.46 -7.51
C GLY A 46 3.24 5.30 -6.64
N ARG A 47 3.01 5.31 -5.32
CA ARG A 47 3.87 5.98 -4.31
C ARG A 47 3.97 5.15 -3.03
N PRO A 48 4.86 4.14 -2.98
CA PRO A 48 4.88 3.13 -1.93
C PRO A 48 5.13 3.72 -0.54
N ARG A 49 6.02 4.73 -0.43
CA ARG A 49 6.27 5.42 0.85
C ARG A 49 5.07 6.24 1.32
N LEU A 50 4.34 6.87 0.39
CA LEU A 50 3.15 7.64 0.74
C LEU A 50 2.00 6.71 1.17
N SER A 51 1.85 5.57 0.49
CA SER A 51 0.94 4.51 0.91
C SER A 51 1.34 3.97 2.29
N GLY A 52 2.64 3.75 2.54
CA GLY A 52 3.15 3.35 3.85
C GLY A 52 2.80 4.34 4.96
N LEU A 53 3.00 5.63 4.71
CA LEU A 53 2.60 6.69 5.64
C LEU A 53 1.09 6.69 5.90
N ALA A 54 0.29 6.50 4.86
CA ALA A 54 -1.15 6.45 4.99
C ALA A 54 -1.63 5.21 5.77
N TYR A 55 -0.98 4.04 5.59
CA TYR A 55 -1.25 2.86 6.42
C TYR A 55 -0.85 3.07 7.89
N LEU A 56 0.27 3.74 8.17
CA LEU A 56 0.61 4.11 9.55
C LEU A 56 -0.42 5.07 10.15
N GLY A 57 -0.87 6.07 9.37
CA GLY A 57 -1.94 6.97 9.80
C GLY A 57 -3.24 6.23 10.08
N LEU A 58 -3.61 5.26 9.25
CA LEU A 58 -4.78 4.41 9.44
C LEU A 58 -4.63 3.52 10.69
N SER A 59 -3.45 2.94 10.92
CA SER A 59 -3.14 2.18 12.12
C SER A 59 -3.32 3.02 13.39
N LEU A 60 -2.80 4.25 13.40
CA LEU A 60 -2.97 5.19 14.51
C LEU A 60 -4.45 5.54 14.72
N GLY A 61 -5.20 5.79 13.65
CA GLY A 61 -6.64 6.03 13.71
C GLY A 61 -7.40 4.85 14.32
N CYS A 62 -7.13 3.63 13.86
CA CYS A 62 -7.70 2.41 14.44
C CYS A 62 -7.33 2.25 15.92
N PHE A 63 -6.10 2.58 16.30
CA PHE A 63 -5.66 2.52 17.70
C PHE A 63 -6.44 3.50 18.57
N LEU A 64 -6.56 4.77 18.15
CA LEU A 64 -7.29 5.79 18.91
C LEU A 64 -8.77 5.45 19.03
N ILE A 65 -9.41 4.99 17.95
CA ILE A 65 -10.82 4.58 17.98
C ILE A 65 -10.99 3.33 18.86
N GLY A 66 -10.12 2.34 18.72
CA GLY A 66 -10.16 1.13 19.54
C GLY A 66 -9.93 1.42 21.02
N PHE A 67 -9.00 2.31 21.34
CA PHE A 67 -8.75 2.79 22.70
C PHE A 67 -9.99 3.49 23.28
N GLU A 68 -10.61 4.39 22.53
CA GLU A 68 -11.84 5.08 22.97
C GLU A 68 -13.01 4.11 23.16
N MET A 69 -13.12 3.08 22.32
CA MET A 69 -14.12 2.03 22.51
C MET A 69 -13.88 1.26 23.80
N LEU A 70 -12.63 0.87 24.07
CA LEU A 70 -12.25 0.18 25.32
C LEU A 70 -12.55 1.04 26.56
N THR A 71 -12.20 2.33 26.56
CA THR A 71 -12.48 3.24 27.69
C THR A 71 -13.97 3.49 27.88
N SER A 72 -14.76 3.50 26.81
CA SER A 72 -16.22 3.67 26.84
C SER A 72 -16.99 2.38 27.18
N GLY A 73 -16.30 1.26 27.44
CA GLY A 73 -16.93 -0.04 27.65
C GLY A 73 -17.64 -0.60 26.41
N ARG A 74 -17.32 -0.07 25.23
CA ARG A 74 -17.81 -0.57 23.94
C ARG A 74 -16.86 -1.63 23.41
N LEU A 75 -17.43 -2.62 22.75
CA LEU A 75 -16.68 -3.73 22.19
C LEU A 75 -15.79 -3.27 21.03
N ALA A 76 -14.48 -3.32 21.25
CA ALA A 76 -13.43 -2.90 20.31
C ALA A 76 -12.93 -4.04 19.39
N TYR A 77 -13.47 -5.26 19.51
CA TYR A 77 -13.00 -6.47 18.80
C TYR A 77 -12.94 -6.30 17.28
N VAL A 78 -13.78 -5.42 16.71
CA VAL A 78 -13.77 -5.21 15.25
C VAL A 78 -12.55 -4.40 14.82
N ILE A 79 -12.02 -3.49 15.65
CA ILE A 79 -11.05 -2.47 15.19
C ILE A 79 -9.62 -2.80 15.62
N VAL A 80 -9.44 -3.37 16.81
CA VAL A 80 -8.12 -3.70 17.37
C VAL A 80 -7.27 -4.60 16.46
N PRO A 81 -7.83 -5.63 15.78
CA PRO A 81 -7.04 -6.51 14.92
C PRO A 81 -6.39 -5.81 13.71
N PHE A 82 -6.96 -4.67 13.27
CA PHE A 82 -6.45 -3.93 12.13
C PHE A 82 -5.23 -3.07 12.45
N VAL A 83 -5.02 -2.72 13.73
CA VAL A 83 -3.88 -1.91 14.17
C VAL A 83 -2.54 -2.54 13.78
N PRO A 84 -2.22 -3.79 14.17
CA PRO A 84 -0.94 -4.41 13.82
C PRO A 84 -0.80 -4.68 12.32
N ILE A 85 -1.91 -4.96 11.62
CA ILE A 85 -1.93 -5.16 10.16
C ILE A 85 -1.43 -3.90 9.44
N PHE A 86 -2.06 -2.76 9.71
CA PHE A 86 -1.69 -1.51 9.06
C PHE A 86 -0.34 -0.97 9.56
N ALA A 87 0.01 -1.18 10.84
CA ALA A 87 1.29 -0.76 11.39
C ALA A 87 2.46 -1.44 10.68
N ILE A 88 2.43 -2.77 10.57
CA ILE A 88 3.56 -3.55 10.05
C ILE A 88 3.67 -3.41 8.53
N CYS A 89 2.54 -3.44 7.81
CA CYS A 89 2.52 -3.17 6.37
C CYS A 89 2.95 -1.74 6.06
N GLY A 90 2.48 -0.76 6.83
CA GLY A 90 2.86 0.64 6.69
C GLY A 90 4.36 0.86 6.94
N ALA A 91 4.89 0.30 8.02
CA ALA A 91 6.31 0.37 8.36
C ALA A 91 7.19 -0.29 7.28
N TRP A 92 6.80 -1.45 6.75
CA TRP A 92 7.52 -2.11 5.66
C TRP A 92 7.59 -1.23 4.40
N LEU A 93 6.47 -0.66 4.00
CA LEU A 93 6.36 0.24 2.84
C LEU A 93 7.14 1.55 3.03
N LEU A 94 7.32 2.01 4.26
CA LEU A 94 8.10 3.20 4.59
C LEU A 94 9.60 2.94 4.63
N VAL A 95 10.02 1.87 5.32
CA VAL A 95 11.43 1.57 5.59
C VAL A 95 12.10 0.89 4.40
N VAL A 96 11.55 -0.23 3.96
CA VAL A 96 12.12 -1.02 2.87
C VAL A 96 11.62 -0.49 1.54
N GLY A 97 10.34 -0.17 1.47
CA GLY A 97 9.67 0.30 0.27
C GLY A 97 9.42 -0.83 -0.72
N GLN A 98 8.29 -0.79 -1.42
CA GLN A 98 8.20 -1.43 -2.73
C GLN A 98 8.78 -0.48 -3.79
N PRO A 99 9.27 -0.98 -4.93
CA PRO A 99 9.54 -0.09 -6.05
C PRO A 99 8.23 0.49 -6.63
N GLU A 100 8.32 1.69 -7.17
CA GLU A 100 7.19 2.37 -7.78
C GLU A 100 6.66 1.59 -8.99
N ALA A 101 5.34 1.67 -9.22
CA ALA A 101 4.70 1.10 -10.39
C ALA A 101 5.29 1.70 -11.67
N VAL A 102 5.97 0.88 -12.46
CA VAL A 102 6.46 1.29 -13.79
C VAL A 102 5.36 1.00 -14.82
N PRO A 103 5.08 1.91 -15.76
CA PRO A 103 4.05 1.72 -16.80
C PRO A 103 4.35 0.61 -17.85
N ARG A 104 5.33 -0.26 -17.60
CA ARG A 104 5.69 -1.42 -18.43
C ARG A 104 5.30 -2.72 -17.72
N PRO A 105 5.18 -3.88 -18.41
CA PRO A 105 4.73 -5.15 -17.82
C PRO A 105 5.73 -5.79 -16.83
N GLN A 106 6.57 -4.97 -16.20
CA GLN A 106 7.61 -5.42 -15.30
C GLN A 106 7.02 -5.58 -13.90
N LYS A 107 6.85 -6.84 -13.49
CA LYS A 107 6.38 -7.20 -12.14
C LYS A 107 7.36 -6.69 -11.08
N VAL A 108 6.84 -6.22 -9.94
CA VAL A 108 7.71 -5.85 -8.80
C VAL A 108 8.57 -7.05 -8.35
N PRO A 109 9.81 -6.78 -7.87
CA PRO A 109 10.77 -7.80 -7.51
C PRO A 109 10.22 -8.71 -6.40
N ARG A 110 10.63 -9.99 -6.43
CA ARG A 110 10.08 -11.04 -5.54
C ARG A 110 10.22 -10.70 -4.06
N TRP A 111 11.33 -10.07 -3.66
CA TRP A 111 11.57 -9.68 -2.27
C TRP A 111 10.53 -8.67 -1.77
N ALA A 112 10.11 -7.73 -2.61
CA ALA A 112 9.17 -6.67 -2.26
C ALA A 112 7.75 -7.24 -2.04
N ARG A 113 7.41 -8.28 -2.80
CA ARG A 113 6.14 -9.01 -2.69
C ARG A 113 6.13 -9.95 -1.49
N LEU A 114 7.19 -10.74 -1.32
CA LEU A 114 7.34 -11.66 -0.20
C LEU A 114 7.41 -10.91 1.13
N GLY A 115 8.14 -9.80 1.19
CA GLY A 115 8.23 -8.98 2.39
C GLY A 115 6.89 -8.37 2.78
N LEU A 116 6.17 -7.77 1.83
CA LEU A 116 4.83 -7.24 2.10
C LEU A 116 3.84 -8.35 2.49
N GLY A 117 3.90 -9.50 1.82
CA GLY A 117 3.08 -10.67 2.16
C GLY A 117 3.37 -11.21 3.56
N LEU A 118 4.65 -11.24 3.97
CA LEU A 118 5.06 -11.64 5.32
C LEU A 118 4.56 -10.64 6.37
N CYS A 119 4.70 -9.34 6.09
CA CYS A 119 4.17 -8.28 6.94
C CYS A 119 2.65 -8.40 7.13
N LEU A 120 1.91 -8.71 6.06
CA LEU A 120 0.48 -8.95 6.13
C LEU A 120 0.16 -10.17 6.99
N ALA A 121 0.85 -11.29 6.78
CA ALA A 121 0.62 -12.52 7.55
C ALA A 121 0.92 -12.32 9.05
N ILE A 122 2.03 -11.66 9.40
CA ILE A 122 2.39 -11.33 10.78
C ILE A 122 1.35 -10.38 11.38
N GLY A 123 0.97 -9.34 10.65
CA GLY A 123 -0.03 -8.38 11.10
C GLY A 123 -1.37 -9.05 11.42
N VAL A 124 -1.84 -9.95 10.56
CA VAL A 124 -3.07 -10.72 10.77
C VAL A 124 -2.94 -11.64 11.99
N ALA A 125 -1.82 -12.37 12.12
CA ALA A 125 -1.59 -13.25 13.26
C ALA A 125 -1.61 -12.48 14.59
N LEU A 126 -0.95 -11.30 14.63
CA LEU A 126 -0.97 -10.43 15.81
C LEU A 126 -2.36 -9.85 16.07
N GLY A 127 -3.12 -9.50 15.03
CA GLY A 127 -4.49 -9.03 15.16
C GLY A 127 -5.41 -10.08 15.78
N ILE A 128 -5.32 -11.33 15.32
CA ILE A 128 -6.06 -12.48 15.88
C ILE A 128 -5.63 -12.73 17.34
N ALA A 129 -4.32 -12.69 17.63
CA ALA A 129 -3.83 -12.89 18.99
C ALA A 129 -4.32 -11.79 19.95
N ALA A 130 -4.33 -10.53 19.51
CA ALA A 130 -4.85 -9.42 20.29
C ALA A 130 -6.35 -9.57 20.56
N ASP A 131 -7.13 -9.98 19.56
CA ASP A 131 -8.56 -10.25 19.73
C ASP A 131 -8.81 -11.40 20.71
N ALA A 132 -8.04 -12.49 20.61
CA ALA A 132 -8.13 -13.62 21.53
C ALA A 132 -7.82 -13.19 22.97
N VAL A 133 -6.81 -12.33 23.18
CA VAL A 133 -6.51 -11.78 24.51
C VAL A 133 -7.67 -10.93 25.04
N LEU A 134 -8.30 -10.12 24.19
CA LEU A 134 -9.45 -9.30 24.61
C LEU A 134 -10.71 -10.11 24.92
N LEU A 135 -10.88 -11.28 24.29
CA LEU A 135 -12.05 -12.15 24.50
C LEU A 135 -11.89 -13.10 25.69
N PHE A 136 -10.67 -13.53 26.01
CA PHE A 136 -10.41 -14.58 27.00
C PHE A 136 -9.53 -14.16 28.18
N GLY A 137 -8.98 -12.94 28.16
CA GLY A 137 -8.09 -12.39 29.19
C GLY A 137 -8.77 -11.55 30.25
#